data_AF-A0A351UQL3-F1
#
_entry.id   AF-A0A351UQL3-F1
#
_cell.length_a   1.000
_cell.length_b   1.000
_cell.length_c   1.000
_cell.angle_alpha   90.00
_cell.angle_beta   90.00
_cell.angle_gamma   90.00
#
_symmetry.space_group_name_H-M   'P 1'
#
loop_
_entity.id
_entity.type
_entity.pdbx_description
1 polymer ?
#
loop_
_entity_poly.entity_id
_entity_poly.type
_entity_poly.pdbx_seq_one_letter_code
_entity_poly.pdbx_strand_id
1 'polypeptide(L)' 'MKRKVYSLLVENNSGVLSRIAGLFSRRGYNIDSITSGITADDRFTRITVAASGDELILSQIEKQLRKLEEVRDI' A
#
# COMPACT_ATOMS: atom_id res chain seq x y z
N MET A 1 4.43 -18.21 -7.86
CA MET A 1 4.10 -17.04 -7.00
C MET A 1 5.36 -16.25 -6.73
N LYS A 2 5.31 -14.93 -6.94
CA LYS A 2 6.37 -13.97 -6.57
C LYS A 2 5.87 -13.16 -5.36
N ARG A 3 6.81 -12.71 -4.53
CA ARG A 3 6.56 -11.78 -3.42
C ARG A 3 7.14 -10.42 -3.76
N LYS A 4 6.39 -9.34 -3.50
CA LYS A 4 6.85 -7.96 -3.67
C LYS A 4 6.52 -7.14 -2.44
N VAL A 5 7.39 -6.21 -2.10
CA VAL A 5 7.21 -5.24 -1.02
C VAL A 5 7.03 -3.86 -1.64
N TYR A 6 6.01 -3.13 -1.19
CA TYR A 6 5.70 -1.77 -1.59
C TYR A 6 5.94 -0.83 -0.40
N SER A 7 6.69 0.25 -0.59
CA SER A 7 6.97 1.23 0.46
C SER A 7 6.28 2.55 0.13
N LEU A 8 5.07 2.69 0.64
CA LEU A 8 4.20 3.82 0.32
C LEU A 8 4.56 5.00 1.22
N LEU A 9 4.83 6.16 0.61
CA LEU A 9 4.80 7.44 1.30
C LEU A 9 3.41 8.04 1.10
N VAL A 10 2.65 8.20 2.19
CA VAL A 10 1.27 8.66 2.13
C VAL A 10 1.03 9.87 3.02
N GLU A 11 0.07 10.71 2.67
CA GLU A 11 -0.38 11.77 3.57
C GLU A 11 -0.97 11.20 4.86
N ASN A 12 -0.61 11.82 5.98
CA ASN A 12 -1.02 11.39 7.31
C ASN A 12 -2.44 11.86 7.65
N ASN A 13 -3.41 11.29 6.93
CA ASN A 13 -4.83 11.57 7.09
C ASN A 13 -5.53 10.42 7.84
N SER A 14 -6.58 10.75 8.61
CA SER A 14 -7.37 9.74 9.32
C SER A 14 -7.89 8.68 8.35
N GLY A 15 -7.74 7.40 8.73
CA GLY A 15 -8.21 6.24 7.96
C GLY A 15 -7.34 5.84 6.77
N VAL A 16 -6.17 6.45 6.55
CA VAL A 16 -5.29 6.10 5.40
C VAL A 16 -4.89 4.62 5.40
N LEU A 17 -4.53 4.06 6.56
CA LEU A 17 -4.21 2.63 6.68
C LEU A 17 -5.38 1.75 6.26
N SER A 18 -6.60 2.06 6.72
CA SER A 18 -7.82 1.32 6.37
C SER A 18 -8.14 1.41 4.87
N ARG A 19 -7.88 2.55 4.22
CA ARG A 19 -8.07 2.70 2.78
C ARG A 19 -7.06 1.89 1.98
N ILE A 20 -5.78 1.90 2.36
CA ILE A 20 -4.76 1.03 1.74
C ILE A 20 -5.16 -0.44 1.93
N ALA A 21 -5.41 -0.90 3.15
CA ALA A 21 -5.80 -2.30 3.40
C ALA A 21 -7.10 -2.69 2.64
N GLY A 22 -8.06 -1.78 2.59
CA GLY A 22 -9.32 -1.95 1.85
C GLY A 22 -9.14 -2.10 0.33
N LEU A 23 -8.10 -1.51 -0.26
CA LEU A 23 -7.77 -1.69 -1.68
C LEU A 23 -7.43 -3.15 -2.00
N PHE A 24 -6.65 -3.79 -1.12
CA PHE A 24 -6.25 -5.19 -1.25
C PHE A 24 -7.45 -6.12 -1.07
N SER A 25 -8.22 -5.94 0.02
CA SER A 25 -9.36 -6.83 0.32
C SER A 25 -10.44 -6.78 -0.75
N ARG A 26 -10.81 -5.58 -1.25
CA ARG A 26 -11.83 -5.41 -2.31
C ARG A 26 -11.46 -6.07 -3.64
N ARG A 27 -10.17 -6.29 -3.89
CA ARG A 27 -9.66 -6.90 -5.14
C ARG A 27 -9.18 -8.34 -4.95
N GLY A 28 -9.34 -8.90 -3.76
CA GLY A 28 -8.89 -10.25 -3.43
C GLY A 28 -7.37 -10.42 -3.47
N TYR A 29 -6.61 -9.34 -3.26
CA TYR A 29 -5.15 -9.41 -3.17
C TYR A 29 -4.74 -9.84 -1.76
N ASN A 30 -3.83 -10.81 -1.66
CA ASN A 30 -3.32 -11.25 -0.36
C ASN A 30 -2.30 -10.25 0.19
N ILE A 31 -2.46 -9.89 1.47
CA ILE A 31 -1.45 -9.15 2.23
C ILE A 31 -0.69 -10.18 3.08
N ASP A 32 0.61 -10.29 2.86
CA ASP A 32 1.48 -11.15 3.68
C ASP A 32 1.86 -10.43 4.98
N SER A 33 2.09 -9.11 4.88
CA SER A 33 2.34 -8.24 6.04
C SER A 33 2.05 -6.78 5.70
N ILE A 34 1.59 -6.02 6.69
CA ILE A 34 1.40 -4.57 6.57
C ILE A 34 1.88 -3.87 7.85
N THR A 35 2.65 -2.80 7.70
CA THR A 35 3.11 -1.95 8.81
C THR A 35 2.91 -0.49 8.47
N SER A 36 2.59 0.34 9.45
CA SER A 36 2.44 1.79 9.30
C SER A 36 3.15 2.55 10.41
N GLY A 37 3.77 3.67 10.07
CA GLY A 37 4.34 4.59 11.06
C GLY A 37 4.50 6.00 10.50
N ILE A 38 4.27 7.01 11.35
CA ILE A 38 4.51 8.42 11.02
C ILE A 38 6.00 8.59 10.73
N THR A 39 6.34 9.39 9.72
CA THR A 39 7.73 9.66 9.35
C THR A 39 8.35 10.75 10.23
N ALA A 40 9.59 11.17 9.93
CA ALA A 40 10.17 12.35 10.58
C ALA A 40 9.40 13.65 10.27
N ASP A 41 8.72 13.69 9.12
CA ASP A 41 7.74 14.72 8.78
C ASP A 41 6.35 14.19 9.11
N ASP A 42 5.68 14.81 10.07
CA ASP A 42 4.40 14.37 10.64
C ASP A 42 3.22 14.46 9.65
N ARG A 43 3.40 15.20 8.56
CA ARG A 43 2.48 15.27 7.43
C ARG A 43 2.42 13.96 6.65
N PHE A 44 3.39 13.07 6.83
CA PHE A 44 3.49 11.82 6.10
C PHE A 44 3.57 10.60 7.02
N THR A 45 2.91 9.53 6.57
CA THR A 45 3.01 8.20 7.13
C THR A 45 3.65 7.29 6.09
N ARG A 46 4.55 6.40 6.53
CA ARG A 46 5.07 5.32 5.71
C ARG A 46 4.27 4.06 5.94
N ILE A 47 3.77 3.47 4.86
CA ILE A 47 3.08 2.18 4.89
C ILE A 47 3.87 1.18 4.06
N THR A 48 4.33 0.10 4.69
CA THR A 48 5.03 -0.98 4.01
C THR A 48 4.10 -2.17 3.88
N VAL A 49 3.85 -2.63 2.65
CA VAL A 49 2.99 -3.79 2.38
C VAL A 49 3.78 -4.85 1.63
N ALA A 50 3.84 -6.06 2.17
CA ALA A 50 4.30 -7.23 1.44
C ALA A 50 3.10 -7.99 0.89
N ALA A 51 3.13 -8.35 -0.38
CA ALA A 51 2.08 -9.11 -1.04
C ALA A 51 2.67 -10.18 -1.96
N SER A 52 1.93 -11.26 -2.12
CA SER A 52 2.29 -12.38 -2.98
C SER A 52 1.25 -12.58 -4.09
N GLY A 53 1.72 -12.89 -5.30
CA GLY A 53 0.86 -13.06 -6.47
C GLY A 53 1.62 -13.50 -7.71
N ASP A 54 0.93 -13.60 -8.83
CA ASP A 54 1.58 -13.64 -10.14
C ASP A 54 2.00 -12.23 -10.59
N GLU A 55 2.70 -12.15 -11.71
CA GLU A 55 3.23 -10.88 -12.22
C GLU A 55 2.13 -9.89 -12.60
N LEU A 56 0.99 -10.39 -13.08
CA LEU A 56 -0.16 -9.58 -13.44
C LEU A 56 -0.79 -8.94 -12.19
N ILE A 57 -1.02 -9.73 -11.14
CA ILE A 57 -1.55 -9.26 -9.85
C ILE A 57 -0.62 -8.22 -9.23
N LEU A 58 0.68 -8.48 -9.19
CA LEU A 58 1.65 -7.53 -8.61
C LEU A 58 1.70 -6.22 -9.41
N SER A 59 1.66 -6.28 -10.74
CA SER A 59 1.56 -5.08 -11.59
C SER A 59 0.25 -4.31 -11.35
N GLN A 60 -0.87 -5.03 -11.18
CA GLN A 60 -2.15 -4.40 -10.88
C GLN A 60 -2.15 -3.72 -9.50
N ILE A 61 -1.60 -4.36 -8.46
CA ILE A 61 -1.47 -3.76 -7.12
C ILE A 61 -0.79 -2.40 -7.23
N GLU A 62 0.37 -2.34 -7.88
CA GLU A 62 1.12 -1.10 -8.07
C GLU A 62 0.29 -0.04 -8.82
N LYS A 63 -0.37 -0.42 -9.92
CA LYS A 63 -1.23 0.49 -10.69
C LYS A 63 -2.41 1.03 -9.89
N GLN A 64 -2.98 0.22 -8.98
CA GLN A 64 -4.12 0.64 -8.17
C GLN A 64 -3.66 1.53 -7.01
N LEU A 65 -2.51 1.25 -6.41
CA LEU A 65 -1.91 2.10 -5.38
C LEU A 65 -1.58 3.51 -5.91
N ARG A 66 -1.04 3.62 -7.14
CA ARG A 66 -0.76 4.92 -7.80
C ARG A 66 -2.00 5.77 -8.09
N LYS A 67 -3.20 5.19 -8.02
CA LYS A 67 -4.47 5.92 -8.23
C LYS A 67 -5.03 6.53 -6.96
N LEU A 68 -4.49 6.20 -5.80
CA LEU A 68 -4.94 6.77 -4.53
C LEU A 68 -4.32 8.17 -4.38
N GLU A 69 -5.15 9.17 -4.13
CA GLU A 69 -4.73 10.57 -4.05
C GLU A 69 -3.75 10.82 -2.90
N GLU A 70 -3.88 10.05 -1.82
CA GLU A 70 -3.02 10.17 -0.64
C GLU A 70 -1.63 9.57 -0.85
N VAL A 71 -1.45 8.73 -1.88
CA VAL A 71 -0.15 8.09 -2.17
C VAL A 71 0.73 9.06 -2.95
N ARG A 72 1.82 9.47 -2.33
CA ARG A 72 2.81 10.40 -2.91
C ARG A 72 3.95 9.66 -3.60
N ASP A 73 4.33 8.50 -3.08
CA ASP A 73 5.40 7.66 -3.65
C ASP A 73 5.21 6.16 -3.30
N ILE A 74 5.82 5.25 -4.06
CA ILE A 74 5.75 3.77 -3.90
C ILE A 74 7.11 3.09 -4.05
#